data_AF-A0A829R8U0-F1
#
_entry.id   AF-A0A829R8U0-F1
#
_cell.length_a   1.000
_cell.length_b   1.000
_cell.length_c   1.000
_cell.angle_alpha   90.00
_cell.angle_beta   90.00
_cell.angle_gamma   90.00
#
_symmetry.space_group_name_H-M   'P 1'
#
loop_
_entity.id
_entity.type
_entity.pdbx_description
1 polymer ?
#
loop_
_entity_poly.entity_id
_entity_poly.type
_entity_poly.pdbx_seq_one_letter_code
_entity_poly.pdbx_strand_id
1 'polypeptide(L)'
;MWAVIHLIAWVAIVILTISAFSIYPKNNKVFTILQMINRVFYIIVIGSGIIMARYGLAHHLLPVIFKILLGILVIGVIEMLLSYRKKDRPTTLFFSLFFVSVILTVALGFYLSGGYPLV
;
A
#
# COMPACT_ATOMS: atom_id res chain seq x y z
N MET A 1 2.15 4.78 -18.67
CA MET A 1 3.14 5.40 -17.74
C MET A 1 2.67 5.38 -16.28
N TRP A 2 1.50 5.95 -15.95
CA TRP A 2 1.02 6.04 -14.55
C TRP A 2 0.84 4.69 -13.83
N ALA A 3 0.38 3.65 -14.54
CA ALA A 3 0.22 2.30 -13.98
C ALA A 3 1.55 1.71 -13.48
N VAL A 4 2.64 1.90 -14.23
CA VAL A 4 3.98 1.42 -13.86
C VAL A 4 4.48 2.12 -12.60
N ILE A 5 4.36 3.45 -12.55
CA ILE A 5 4.74 4.25 -11.37
C ILE A 5 3.94 3.81 -10.15
N HIS A 6 2.63 3.62 -10.31
CA HIS A 6 1.74 3.19 -9.25
C HIS A 6 2.13 1.81 -8.70
N LEU A 7 2.39 0.85 -9.59
CA LEU A 7 2.77 -0.51 -9.21
C LEU A 7 4.15 -0.56 -8.54
N ILE A 8 5.15 0.14 -9.09
CA ILE A 8 6.47 0.25 -8.48
C ILE A 8 6.39 0.89 -7.09
N ALA A 9 5.57 1.93 -6.93
CA ALA A 9 5.38 2.57 -5.63
C ALA A 9 4.72 1.64 -4.60
N TRP A 10 3.74 0.82 -5.01
CA TRP A 10 3.18 -0.22 -4.14
C TRP A 10 4.22 -1.26 -3.71
N VAL A 11 5.04 -1.75 -4.65
CA VAL A 11 6.11 -2.70 -4.33
C VAL A 11 7.12 -2.07 -3.37
N ALA A 12 7.51 -0.81 -3.61
CA ALA A 12 8.42 -0.07 -2.73
C ALA A 12 7.85 0.03 -1.31
N ILE A 13 6.56 0.33 -1.15
CA ILE A 13 5.90 0.40 0.17
C ILE A 13 6.00 -0.92 0.92
N VAL A 14 5.70 -2.03 0.24
CA VAL A 14 5.74 -3.37 0.86
C VAL A 14 7.17 -3.70 1.31
N ILE A 15 8.15 -3.48 0.44
CA ILE A 15 9.57 -3.73 0.74
C ILE A 15 10.06 -2.86 1.91
N LEU A 16 9.75 -1.56 1.89
CA LEU A 16 10.11 -0.62 2.95
C LEU A 16 9.48 -1.02 4.28
N THR A 17 8.21 -1.44 4.27
CA THR A 17 7.50 -1.89 5.46
C THR A 17 8.16 -3.12 6.07
N ILE A 18 8.44 -4.15 5.25
CA ILE A 18 9.13 -5.37 5.71
C ILE A 18 10.54 -5.04 6.21
N SER A 19 11.27 -4.18 5.50
CA SER A 19 12.64 -3.77 5.89
C SER A 19 12.65 -3.02 7.21
N ALA A 20 11.69 -2.11 7.44
CA ALA A 20 11.53 -1.41 8.70
C ALA A 20 11.29 -2.41 9.84
N PHE A 21 10.46 -3.42 9.62
CA PHE A 21 10.20 -4.48 10.60
C PHE A 21 11.43 -5.30 10.96
N SER A 22 12.25 -5.67 9.97
CA SER A 22 13.48 -6.45 10.18
C SER A 22 14.57 -5.68 10.94
N ILE A 23 14.58 -4.34 10.82
CA ILE A 23 15.57 -3.48 11.47
C ILE A 23 15.18 -3.16 12.92
N TYR A 24 13.90 -3.18 13.26
CA TYR A 24 13.45 -2.92 14.63
C TYR A 24 13.53 -4.19 15.51
N PRO A 25 14.05 -4.13 16.75
CA PRO A 25 14.46 -2.93 17.51
C PRO A 25 15.94 -2.54 17.40
N LYS A 26 16.72 -3.18 16.51
CA LYS A 26 18.18 -2.99 16.41
C LYS A 26 18.59 -1.54 16.13
N ASN A 27 17.83 -0.81 15.31
CA ASN A 27 18.14 0.59 14.99
C ASN A 27 16.89 1.46 14.83
N ASN A 28 16.53 2.19 15.89
CA ASN A 28 15.35 3.06 15.94
C ASN A 28 15.44 4.28 15.01
N LYS A 29 16.65 4.79 14.73
CA LYS A 29 16.84 5.91 13.81
C LYS A 29 16.52 5.47 12.38
N VAL A 30 17.10 4.35 11.93
CA VAL A 30 16.85 3.81 10.60
C VAL A 30 15.38 3.39 10.43
N PHE A 31 14.77 2.79 11.47
CA PHE A 31 13.34 2.49 11.46
C PHE A 31 12.49 3.73 11.17
N THR A 32 12.77 4.84 11.85
CA THR A 32 12.02 6.09 11.68
C THR A 32 12.24 6.67 10.28
N ILE A 33 13.46 6.59 9.73
CA ILE A 33 13.76 7.03 8.36
C ILE A 33 12.93 6.22 7.35
N LEU A 34 12.92 4.88 7.47
CA LEU A 34 12.12 4.04 6.57
C LEU A 34 10.62 4.33 6.67
N GLN A 35 10.11 4.58 7.88
CA GLN A 35 8.72 5.01 8.08
C GLN A 35 8.43 6.34 7.36
N MET A 36 9.34 7.31 7.44
CA MET A 36 9.19 8.60 6.75
C MET A 36 9.25 8.46 5.23
N ILE A 37 10.13 7.59 4.71
CA ILE A 37 10.19 7.29 3.27
C ILE A 37 8.88 6.65 2.80
N ASN A 38 8.31 5.73 3.59
CA ASN A 38 7.03 5.09 3.25
C ASN A 38 5.92 6.12 3.04
N ARG A 39 5.89 7.17 3.86
CA ARG A 39 4.91 8.27 3.74
C ARG A 39 5.04 9.03 2.43
N VAL A 40 6.24 9.20 1.91
CA VAL A 40 6.46 9.81 0.58
C VAL A 40 5.87 8.93 -0.53
N PHE A 41 6.09 7.61 -0.45
CA PHE A 41 5.51 6.69 -1.42
C PHE A 41 3.97 6.62 -1.35
N TYR A 42 3.37 6.80 -0.17
CA TYR A 42 1.90 6.90 -0.06
C TYR A 42 1.35 8.05 -0.90
N ILE A 43 2.01 9.20 -0.90
CA ILE A 43 1.59 10.36 -1.70
C ILE A 43 1.65 10.03 -3.19
N ILE A 44 2.72 9.34 -3.64
CA ILE A 44 2.88 8.91 -5.03
C ILE A 44 1.77 7.92 -5.42
N VAL A 45 1.49 6.93 -4.58
CA VAL A 45 0.42 5.94 -4.80
C VAL A 45 -0.95 6.60 -4.87
N ILE A 46 -1.26 7.52 -3.94
CA ILE A 46 -2.54 8.23 -3.93
C ILE A 46 -2.67 9.11 -5.18
N GLY A 47 -1.65 9.90 -5.50
CA GLY A 47 -1.68 10.80 -6.67
C GLY A 47 -1.86 10.05 -7.99
N SER A 48 -1.04 9.01 -8.21
CA SER A 48 -1.16 8.15 -9.39
C SER A 48 -2.49 7.38 -9.42
N GLY A 49 -2.99 6.94 -8.26
CA GLY A 49 -4.27 6.26 -8.12
C GLY A 49 -5.47 7.15 -8.47
N ILE A 50 -5.46 8.44 -8.06
CA ILE A 50 -6.52 9.40 -8.41
C ILE A 50 -6.57 9.63 -9.92
N ILE A 51 -5.40 9.77 -10.57
CA ILE A 51 -5.33 9.93 -12.02
C ILE A 51 -5.92 8.70 -12.72
N MET A 52 -5.53 7.49 -12.30
CA MET A 52 -6.06 6.24 -12.86
C MET A 52 -7.56 6.05 -12.59
N ALA A 53 -8.04 6.45 -11.41
CA ALA A 53 -9.43 6.33 -11.02
C ALA A 53 -10.36 7.12 -11.95
N ARG A 54 -9.95 8.31 -12.43
CA ARG A 54 -10.74 9.12 -13.38
C ARG A 54 -11.06 8.37 -14.66
N TYR A 55 -10.13 7.56 -15.17
CA TYR A 55 -10.35 6.74 -16.37
C TYR A 55 -11.21 5.52 -16.07
N GLY A 56 -11.01 4.88 -14.91
CA GLY A 56 -11.78 3.69 -14.50
C GLY A 56 -13.24 3.98 -14.16
N LEU A 57 -13.53 5.13 -13.55
CA LEU A 57 -14.88 5.56 -13.15
C LEU A 57 -15.87 5.61 -14.33
N ALA A 58 -15.38 5.88 -15.55
CA ALA A 58 -16.22 5.93 -16.74
C ALA A 58 -16.74 4.55 -17.19
N HIS A 59 -16.07 3.46 -16.81
CA HIS A 59 -16.40 2.10 -17.29
C HIS A 59 -16.92 1.19 -16.18
N HIS A 60 -16.35 1.29 -14.97
CA HIS A 60 -16.65 0.38 -13.85
C HIS A 60 -16.69 1.14 -12.51
N LEU A 61 -17.84 1.76 -12.21
CA LEU A 61 -18.00 2.62 -11.03
C LEU A 61 -17.74 1.88 -9.69
N LEU A 62 -18.45 0.76 -9.46
CA LEU A 62 -18.37 0.03 -8.19
C LEU A 62 -16.97 -0.57 -7.92
N PRO A 63 -16.33 -1.31 -8.84
CA PRO A 63 -15.02 -1.93 -8.57
C PRO A 63 -13.92 -0.90 -8.31
N VAL A 64 -13.99 0.27 -8.97
CA VAL A 64 -13.02 1.36 -8.76
C VAL A 64 -13.15 1.96 -7.37
N ILE A 65 -14.35 2.22 -6.89
CA ILE A 65 -14.59 2.75 -5.53
C ILE A 65 -14.05 1.77 -4.48
N PHE A 66 -14.35 0.48 -4.61
CA PHE A 66 -13.81 -0.55 -3.71
C PHE A 66 -12.28 -0.61 -3.73
N LYS A 67 -11.65 -0.49 -4.91
CA LYS A 67 -10.19 -0.46 -5.03
C LYS A 67 -9.57 0.75 -4.32
N ILE A 68 -10.21 1.93 -4.42
CA ILE A 68 -9.76 3.13 -3.72
C ILE A 68 -9.85 2.93 -2.20
N LEU A 69 -10.99 2.44 -1.71
CA LEU A 69 -11.21 2.17 -0.28
C LEU A 69 -10.18 1.16 0.27
N LEU A 70 -9.92 0.10 -0.48
CA LEU A 70 -8.90 -0.89 -0.12
C LEU A 70 -7.48 -0.30 -0.12
N GLY A 71 -7.14 0.54 -1.10
CA GLY A 71 -5.85 1.24 -1.12
C GLY A 71 -5.65 2.10 0.12
N ILE A 72 -6.67 2.87 0.53
CA ILE A 72 -6.63 3.67 1.75
C ILE A 72 -6.53 2.78 2.99
N LEU A 73 -7.28 1.67 3.02
CA LEU A 73 -7.21 0.70 4.11
C LEU A 73 -5.79 0.14 4.27
N VAL A 74 -5.13 -0.27 3.17
CA VAL A 74 -3.76 -0.79 3.21
C VAL A 74 -2.81 0.24 3.79
N ILE A 75 -2.88 1.50 3.35
CA ILE A 75 -2.04 2.60 3.88
C ILE A 75 -2.26 2.78 5.39
N GLY A 76 -3.52 2.78 5.83
CA GLY A 76 -3.88 2.86 7.24
C GLY A 76 -3.33 1.67 8.05
N VAL A 77 -3.46 0.45 7.52
CA VAL A 77 -2.93 -0.77 8.17
C VAL A 77 -1.41 -0.70 8.30
N ILE A 78 -0.69 -0.26 7.27
CA ILE A 78 0.77 -0.13 7.34
C ILE A 78 1.17 0.90 8.41
N GLU A 79 0.51 2.05 8.46
CA GLU A 79 0.84 3.08 9.45
C GLU A 79 0.55 2.60 10.89
N MET A 80 -0.56 1.89 11.10
CA MET A 80 -0.86 1.25 12.37
C MET A 80 0.19 0.19 12.72
N LEU A 81 0.57 -0.63 11.75
CA LEU A 81 1.56 -1.69 11.92
C LEU A 81 2.92 -1.13 12.36
N LEU A 82 3.44 -0.09 11.69
CA LEU A 82 4.70 0.57 12.05
C LEU A 82 4.60 1.30 13.40
N SER A 83 3.48 2.00 13.67
CA SER A 83 3.28 2.72 14.93
C SER A 83 3.17 1.78 16.15
N TYR A 84 2.45 0.66 16.00
CA TYR A 84 2.33 -0.36 17.06
C TYR A 84 3.66 -1.04 17.34
N ARG A 85 4.44 -1.31 16.29
CA ARG A 85 5.78 -1.88 16.44
C ARG A 85 6.70 -0.98 17.26
N LYS A 86 6.65 0.34 17.04
CA LYS A 86 7.42 1.31 17.84
C LYS A 86 6.99 1.39 19.31
N LYS A 87 5.75 1.01 19.61
CA LYS A 87 5.17 1.00 20.96
C LYS A 87 5.27 -0.38 21.65
N ASP A 88 6.02 -1.32 21.07
CA ASP A 88 6.12 -2.73 21.53
C ASP A 88 4.75 -3.39 21.77
N ARG A 89 3.75 -3.02 20.97
CA ARG A 89 2.41 -3.61 21.01
C ARG A 89 2.33 -4.81 20.08
N PRO A 90 1.42 -5.78 20.34
CA PRO A 90 1.24 -6.93 19.46
C PRO A 90 0.82 -6.47 18.06
N THR A 91 1.61 -6.85 17.04
CA THR A 91 1.40 -6.50 15.63
C THR A 91 0.81 -7.64 14.80
N THR A 92 0.56 -8.81 15.40
CA THR A 92 0.10 -10.03 14.71
C THR A 92 -1.20 -9.82 13.93
N LEU A 93 -2.20 -9.16 14.54
CA LEU A 93 -3.46 -8.83 13.88
C LEU A 93 -3.27 -7.91 12.67
N PHE A 94 -2.46 -6.86 12.83
CA PHE A 94 -2.18 -5.91 11.75
C PHE A 94 -1.36 -6.55 10.62
N PHE A 95 -0.49 -7.51 10.92
CA PHE A 95 0.22 -8.28 9.89
C PHE A 95 -0.73 -9.13 9.05
N SER A 96 -1.67 -9.81 9.70
CA SER A 96 -2.69 -10.59 8.99
C SER A 96 -3.54 -9.67 8.09
N LEU A 97 -3.99 -8.53 8.63
CA LEU A 97 -4.74 -7.54 7.87
C LEU A 97 -3.92 -6.95 6.72
N PHE A 98 -2.62 -6.74 6.91
CA PHE A 98 -1.73 -6.23 5.87
C PHE A 98 -1.66 -7.19 4.69
N PHE A 99 -1.36 -8.48 4.91
CA PHE A 99 -1.29 -9.44 3.82
C PHE A 99 -2.63 -9.60 3.10
N VAL A 100 -3.73 -9.72 3.85
CA VAL A 100 -5.08 -9.86 3.27
C VAL A 100 -5.44 -8.63 2.44
N SER A 101 -5.23 -7.43 2.96
CA SER A 101 -5.57 -6.18 2.26
C SER A 101 -4.71 -5.95 1.01
N VAL A 102 -3.42 -6.30 1.04
CA VAL A 102 -2.54 -6.24 -0.15
C VAL A 102 -3.01 -7.22 -1.21
N ILE A 103 -3.31 -8.47 -0.84
CA ILE A 103 -3.78 -9.49 -1.79
C ILE A 103 -5.10 -9.04 -2.44
N LEU A 104 -6.07 -8.57 -1.66
CA LEU A 104 -7.35 -8.07 -2.18
C LEU A 104 -7.17 -6.88 -3.12
N THR A 105 -6.28 -5.94 -2.76
CA THR A 105 -6.00 -4.75 -3.58
C THR A 105 -5.36 -5.12 -4.91
N VAL A 106 -4.42 -6.07 -4.89
CA VAL A 106 -3.77 -6.58 -6.10
C VAL A 106 -4.78 -7.37 -6.96
N ALA A 107 -5.54 -8.30 -6.37
CA ALA A 107 -6.52 -9.11 -7.09
C ALA A 107 -7.59 -8.26 -7.78
N LEU A 108 -8.15 -7.27 -7.08
CA LEU A 108 -9.06 -6.30 -7.71
C LEU A 108 -8.35 -5.47 -8.77
N GLY A 109 -7.08 -5.12 -8.56
CA GLY A 109 -6.27 -4.45 -9.56
C GLY A 109 -6.18 -5.23 -10.87
N PHE A 110 -5.92 -6.53 -10.81
CA PHE A 110 -5.90 -7.42 -11.97
C PHE A 110 -7.28 -7.57 -12.62
N TYR A 111 -8.34 -7.69 -11.81
CA TYR A 111 -9.71 -7.80 -12.31
C TYR A 111 -10.11 -6.56 -13.12
N LEU A 112 -9.84 -5.35 -12.61
CA LEU A 112 -10.13 -4.10 -13.31
C LEU A 112 -9.30 -3.94 -14.60
N SER A 113 -8.13 -4.54 -14.67
CA SER A 113 -7.25 -4.49 -15.85
C SER A 113 -7.57 -5.57 -16.89
N GLY A 114 -8.65 -6.34 -16.70
CA GLY A 114 -8.98 -7.48 -17.56
C GLY A 114 -7.90 -8.57 -17.58
N GLY A 115 -7.07 -8.66 -16.53
CA GLY A 115 -5.94 -9.59 -16.45
C GLY A 115 -4.59 -9.05 -16.93
N TYR A 116 -4.54 -7.85 -17.52
CA TYR A 116 -3.30 -7.25 -18.02
C TYR A 116 -2.85 -6.07 -17.16
N PRO A 117 -2.02 -6.26 -16.12
CA PRO A 117 -1.68 -5.21 -15.15
C PRO A 117 -0.77 -4.10 -15.72
N LEU A 118 -0.20 -4.29 -16.90
CA LEU A 118 0.85 -3.44 -17.48
C LEU A 118 0.50 -2.89 -18.89
N VAL A 119 -0.69 -3.18 -19.41
CA VAL A 119 -1.12 -2.79 -20.76
C VAL A 119 -2.07 -1.61 -20.69
#